data_AF-A0A7L6AYG8-F1
#
_entry.id   AF-A0A7L6AYG8-F1
#
_cell.length_a   1.000
_cell.length_b   1.000
_cell.length_c   1.000
_cell.angle_alpha   90.00
_cell.angle_beta   90.00
_cell.angle_gamma   90.00
#
_symmetry.space_group_name_H-M   'P 1'
#
loop_
_entity.id
_entity.type
_entity.pdbx_description
1 polymer ?
#
loop_
_entity_poly.entity_id
_entity_poly.type
_entity_poly.pdbx_seq_one_letter_code
_entity_poly.pdbx_strand_id
1 'polypeptide(L)'
;MQMRHFIYPLVQIALLSLGANSVQADDITYVAGTDPSERPIGAPVVTEVRHDAAWYTTALTGVEQPYPASLHFLENQGNWFIPFIHPGMTARYDIRGWHAGK
;
A
#
# COMPACT_ATOMS: atom_id res chain seq x y z
N MET A 1 60.70 -24.37 7.40
CA MET A 1 59.61 -25.32 7.12
C MET A 1 58.29 -24.58 7.29
N GLN A 2 57.58 -24.40 6.18
CA GLN A 2 56.40 -23.54 5.99
C GLN A 2 55.13 -24.21 6.51
N MET A 3 54.49 -23.67 7.55
CA MET A 3 53.17 -24.15 8.03
C MET A 3 52.26 -22.99 8.45
N ARG A 4 52.09 -21.97 7.61
CA ARG A 4 51.17 -20.84 7.92
C ARG A 4 50.15 -20.50 6.83
N HIS A 5 50.10 -21.27 5.74
CA HIS A 5 49.23 -20.94 4.58
C HIS A 5 48.08 -21.93 4.34
N PHE A 6 47.87 -22.93 5.21
CA PHE A 6 46.91 -24.02 4.97
C PHE A 6 45.59 -23.96 5.76
N ILE A 7 45.38 -22.93 6.60
CA ILE A 7 44.16 -22.81 7.43
C ILE A 7 43.13 -21.86 6.78
N TYR A 8 43.56 -20.95 5.92
CA TYR A 8 42.70 -19.93 5.33
C TYR A 8 41.69 -20.40 4.26
N PRO A 9 41.90 -21.45 3.44
CA PRO A 9 40.91 -21.77 2.40
C PRO A 9 39.67 -22.48 2.96
N LEU A 10 39.77 -23.16 4.11
CA LEU A 10 38.66 -23.90 4.72
C LEU A 10 37.68 -22.98 5.46
N VAL A 11 38.18 -21.95 6.15
CA VAL A 11 37.33 -20.94 6.81
C VAL A 11 36.58 -20.09 5.79
N GLN A 12 37.19 -19.85 4.62
CA GLN A 12 36.60 -19.01 3.57
C GLN A 12 35.49 -19.73 2.79
N ILE A 13 35.55 -21.07 2.69
CA ILE A 13 34.44 -21.88 2.14
C ILE A 13 33.28 -21.98 3.13
N ALA A 14 33.55 -22.06 4.44
CA ALA A 14 32.51 -22.08 5.47
C ALA A 14 31.78 -20.74 5.64
N LEU A 15 32.43 -19.62 5.31
CA LEU A 15 31.79 -18.29 5.34
C LEU A 15 30.92 -18.02 4.11
N LEU A 16 31.15 -18.71 2.99
CA LEU A 16 30.37 -18.55 1.75
C LEU A 16 29.03 -19.31 1.77
N SER A 17 28.88 -20.33 2.63
CA SER A 17 27.67 -21.15 2.72
C SER A 17 26.58 -20.58 3.64
N LEU A 18 26.87 -19.53 4.43
CA LEU A 18 25.87 -18.86 5.28
C LEU A 18 24.96 -17.86 4.52
N GLY A 19 25.24 -17.59 3.24
CA GLY A 19 24.51 -16.61 2.43
C GLY A 19 23.37 -17.17 1.58
N ALA A 20 23.18 -18.49 1.53
CA ALA A 20 22.14 -19.10 0.72
C ALA A 20 20.84 -19.28 1.53
N ASN A 21 20.24 -18.17 1.96
CA ASN A 21 18.82 -18.20 2.29
C ASN A 21 18.08 -18.33 0.96
N SER A 22 17.58 -19.52 0.65
CA SER A 22 16.55 -19.69 -0.36
C SER A 22 15.37 -18.80 0.04
N VAL A 23 15.20 -17.67 -0.63
CA VAL A 23 13.91 -16.97 -0.65
C VAL A 23 12.96 -17.95 -1.33
N GLN A 24 12.30 -18.78 -0.52
CA GLN A 24 11.14 -19.52 -0.97
C GLN A 24 10.15 -18.45 -1.41
N ALA A 25 9.77 -18.49 -2.69
CA ALA A 25 8.57 -17.80 -3.12
C ALA A 25 7.46 -18.31 -2.20
N ASP A 26 6.85 -17.41 -1.42
CA ASP A 26 5.59 -17.74 -0.75
C ASP A 26 4.67 -18.33 -1.83
N ASP A 27 4.04 -19.47 -1.51
CA ASP A 27 3.03 -20.09 -2.37
C ASP A 27 2.12 -19.00 -2.94
N ILE A 28 1.84 -19.06 -4.26
CA ILE A 28 0.98 -18.07 -4.91
C ILE A 28 -0.34 -18.04 -4.14
N THR A 29 -0.50 -17.04 -3.28
CA THR A 29 -1.68 -16.90 -2.46
C THR A 29 -2.74 -16.35 -3.38
N TYR A 30 -3.64 -17.21 -3.88
CA TYR A 30 -4.81 -16.74 -4.60
C TYR A 30 -5.60 -15.85 -3.65
N VAL A 31 -5.50 -14.53 -3.82
CA VAL A 31 -6.15 -13.52 -2.96
C VAL A 31 -7.67 -13.75 -2.88
N ALA A 32 -8.25 -14.41 -3.89
CA ALA A 32 -9.66 -14.75 -3.98
C ALA A 32 -9.98 -16.26 -3.90
N GLY A 33 -8.99 -17.15 -3.71
CA GLY A 33 -9.19 -18.60 -3.82
C GLY A 33 -9.50 -19.07 -5.25
N THR A 34 -9.94 -20.32 -5.39
CA THR A 34 -10.26 -20.95 -6.69
C THR A 34 -11.76 -21.10 -6.97
N ASP A 35 -12.61 -20.98 -5.94
CA ASP A 35 -14.07 -20.92 -6.10
C ASP A 35 -14.52 -19.46 -6.05
N PRO A 36 -14.96 -18.87 -7.18
CA PRO A 36 -15.34 -17.46 -7.23
C PRO A 36 -16.61 -17.13 -6.44
N SER A 37 -17.41 -18.14 -6.07
CA SER A 37 -18.64 -17.95 -5.30
C SER A 37 -18.39 -17.96 -3.79
N GLU A 38 -17.19 -18.37 -3.35
CA GLU A 38 -16.84 -18.49 -1.95
C GLU A 38 -15.72 -17.53 -1.56
N ARG A 39 -15.82 -16.96 -0.36
CA ARG A 39 -14.68 -16.26 0.25
C ARG A 39 -13.80 -17.31 0.94
N PRO A 40 -12.48 -17.33 0.68
CA PRO A 40 -11.58 -18.27 1.35
C PRO A 40 -11.68 -18.21 2.88
N ILE A 41 -11.63 -19.39 3.52
CA ILE A 41 -11.58 -19.48 4.99
C ILE A 41 -10.32 -18.78 5.49
N GLY A 42 -10.49 -17.86 6.44
CA GLY A 42 -9.39 -17.07 7.00
C GLY A 42 -8.96 -15.86 6.17
N ALA A 43 -9.65 -15.54 5.06
CA ALA A 43 -9.37 -14.33 4.29
C ALA A 43 -9.52 -13.08 5.17
N PRO A 44 -8.55 -12.15 5.18
CA PRO A 44 -8.61 -10.94 5.98
C PRO A 44 -9.89 -10.14 5.71
N VAL A 45 -10.53 -9.61 6.75
CA VAL A 45 -11.74 -8.78 6.62
C VAL A 45 -11.44 -7.40 7.17
N VAL A 46 -11.76 -6.37 6.39
CA VAL A 46 -11.73 -4.99 6.88
C VAL A 46 -12.94 -4.79 7.79
N THR A 47 -12.70 -4.56 9.08
CA THR A 47 -13.77 -4.36 10.09
C THR A 47 -14.11 -2.90 10.30
N GLU A 48 -13.20 -1.99 9.97
CA GLU A 48 -13.37 -0.54 10.13
C GLU A 48 -12.56 0.20 9.05
N VAL A 49 -13.11 1.31 8.56
CA VAL A 49 -12.39 2.28 7.73
C VAL A 49 -12.32 3.58 8.52
N ARG A 50 -11.10 4.06 8.77
CA ARG A 50 -10.88 5.28 9.54
C ARG A 50 -10.39 6.40 8.62
N HIS A 51 -11.08 7.52 8.66
CA HIS A 51 -10.68 8.76 7.99
C HIS A 51 -10.02 9.69 9.00
N ASP A 52 -8.71 9.90 8.86
CA ASP A 52 -7.96 10.81 9.73
C ASP A 52 -7.96 12.25 9.20
N ALA A 53 -7.33 13.15 9.95
CA ALA A 53 -7.27 14.57 9.58
C ALA A 53 -6.57 14.81 8.23
N ALA A 54 -5.58 14.00 7.87
CA ALA A 54 -4.87 14.10 6.58
C ALA A 54 -5.78 13.67 5.42
N TRP A 55 -6.57 12.61 5.64
CA TRP A 55 -7.60 12.18 4.71
C TRP A 55 -8.62 13.30 4.47
N TYR A 56 -9.18 13.90 5.52
CA TYR A 56 -10.16 14.98 5.38
C TYR A 56 -9.57 16.22 4.70
N THR A 57 -8.33 16.58 5.05
CA THR A 57 -7.62 17.70 4.40
C THR A 57 -7.53 17.47 2.89
N THR A 58 -7.20 16.25 2.47
CA THR A 58 -7.15 15.87 1.06
C THR A 58 -8.54 15.84 0.43
N ALA A 59 -9.50 15.15 1.07
CA ALA A 59 -10.86 14.98 0.58
C ALA A 59 -11.61 16.32 0.39
N LEU A 60 -11.28 17.34 1.19
CA LEU A 60 -11.87 18.67 1.16
C LEU A 60 -11.06 19.70 0.36
N THR A 61 -10.04 19.29 -0.40
CA THR A 61 -9.26 20.18 -1.27
C THR A 61 -10.16 21.08 -2.13
N GLY A 62 -10.01 22.40 -2.06
CA GLY A 62 -10.83 23.34 -2.84
C GLY A 62 -12.30 23.43 -2.42
N VAL A 63 -12.66 22.94 -1.24
CA VAL A 63 -13.97 23.16 -0.61
C VAL A 63 -13.81 24.17 0.52
N GLU A 64 -14.58 25.26 0.46
CA GLU A 64 -14.55 26.30 1.48
C GLU A 64 -15.60 26.06 2.56
N GLN A 65 -15.33 26.59 3.77
CA GLN A 65 -16.30 26.56 4.86
C GLN A 65 -17.35 27.66 4.69
N PRO A 66 -18.59 27.47 5.19
CA PRO A 66 -19.07 26.26 5.88
C PRO A 66 -19.25 25.09 4.91
N TYR A 67 -18.84 23.89 5.33
CA TYR A 67 -18.97 22.72 4.47
C TYR A 67 -20.46 22.40 4.23
N PRO A 68 -20.87 22.21 2.96
CA PRO A 68 -22.27 21.93 2.67
C PRO A 68 -22.66 20.55 3.21
N ALA A 69 -23.87 20.45 3.77
CA ALA A 69 -24.40 19.21 4.36
C ALA A 69 -24.43 18.03 3.37
N SER A 70 -24.45 18.32 2.06
CA SER A 70 -24.34 17.29 1.02
C SER A 70 -23.02 16.51 1.06
N LEU A 71 -21.96 17.00 1.73
CA LEU A 71 -20.68 16.30 1.87
C LEU A 71 -20.62 15.28 3.02
N HIS A 72 -21.71 15.09 3.79
CA HIS A 72 -21.78 14.05 4.83
C HIS A 72 -21.56 12.63 4.28
N PHE A 73 -21.63 12.42 2.96
CA PHE A 73 -21.27 11.12 2.37
C PHE A 73 -19.79 10.74 2.63
N LEU A 74 -18.90 11.72 2.88
CA LEU A 74 -17.49 11.47 3.20
C LEU A 74 -17.33 10.67 4.50
N GLU A 75 -18.28 10.78 5.43
CA GLU A 75 -18.28 10.03 6.69
C GLU A 75 -18.72 8.57 6.51
N ASN A 76 -19.57 8.31 5.51
CA ASN A 76 -20.15 7.00 5.24
C ASN A 76 -19.43 6.24 4.12
N GLN A 77 -18.36 6.84 3.58
CA GLN A 77 -17.54 6.26 2.54
C GLN A 77 -16.72 5.08 3.09
N GLY A 78 -16.73 3.94 2.38
CA GLY A 78 -15.74 2.88 2.58
C GLY A 78 -14.43 3.17 1.85
N ASN A 79 -13.46 2.27 1.93
CA ASN A 79 -12.13 2.49 1.33
C ASN A 79 -12.08 2.23 -0.20
N TRP A 80 -13.17 2.55 -0.91
CA TRP A 80 -13.28 2.42 -2.36
C TRP A 80 -12.78 3.70 -3.04
N PHE A 81 -12.24 3.54 -4.25
CA PHE A 81 -11.89 4.67 -5.09
C PHE A 81 -13.15 5.48 -5.44
N ILE A 82 -13.14 6.78 -5.15
CA ILE A 82 -14.16 7.72 -5.64
C ILE A 82 -13.49 8.92 -6.31
N PRO A 83 -13.91 9.32 -7.52
CA PRO A 83 -13.29 10.45 -8.23
C PRO A 83 -13.30 11.78 -7.44
N PHE A 84 -14.22 11.92 -6.48
CA PHE A 84 -14.36 13.15 -5.70
C PHE A 84 -13.11 13.49 -4.86
N ILE A 85 -12.42 12.49 -4.28
CA ILE A 85 -11.27 12.70 -3.38
C ILE A 85 -9.92 12.58 -4.09
N HIS A 86 -9.92 12.59 -5.43
CA HIS A 86 -8.71 12.46 -6.24
C HIS A 86 -8.60 13.60 -7.25
N PRO A 87 -7.36 13.99 -7.64
CA PRO A 87 -7.15 14.93 -8.73
C PRO A 87 -7.77 14.43 -10.04
N GLY A 88 -8.54 15.30 -10.69
CA GLY A 88 -9.13 15.06 -12.00
C GLY A 88 -8.33 15.70 -13.13
N MET A 89 -9.06 16.22 -14.13
CA MET A 89 -8.50 16.96 -15.26
C MET A 89 -7.83 18.27 -14.81
N THR A 90 -6.87 18.75 -15.61
CA THR A 90 -6.09 19.97 -15.33
C THR A 90 -6.71 21.23 -15.93
N ALA A 91 -6.09 22.39 -15.65
CA ALA A 91 -6.40 23.69 -16.25
C ALA A 91 -7.88 24.08 -16.06
N ARG A 92 -8.61 24.36 -17.15
CA ARG A 92 -10.01 24.84 -17.11
C ARG A 92 -10.99 23.89 -16.39
N TYR A 93 -10.58 22.65 -16.15
CA TYR A 93 -11.38 21.64 -15.49
C TYR A 93 -10.90 21.30 -14.08
N ASP A 94 -9.82 21.92 -13.60
CA ASP A 94 -9.38 21.80 -12.22
C ASP A 94 -10.17 22.74 -11.29
N ILE A 95 -11.48 22.54 -11.27
CA ILE A 95 -12.44 23.39 -10.54
C ILE A 95 -12.23 23.38 -9.02
N ARG A 96 -11.43 22.44 -8.50
CA ARG A 96 -11.09 22.30 -7.08
C ARG A 96 -9.62 22.60 -6.79
N GLY A 97 -8.84 23.05 -7.77
CA GLY A 97 -7.44 23.45 -7.58
C GLY A 97 -6.52 22.32 -7.13
N TRP A 98 -6.80 21.08 -7.49
CA TRP A 98 -5.97 19.91 -7.15
C TRP A 98 -4.54 19.98 -7.71
N HIS A 99 -4.35 20.75 -8.77
CA HIS A 99 -3.07 20.94 -9.46
C HIS A 99 -2.50 22.35 -9.24
N ALA A 100 -3.11 23.17 -8.38
CA ALA A 100 -2.59 24.50 -8.08
C ALA A 100 -1.22 24.41 -7.38
N GLY A 101 -0.24 25.16 -7.86
CA GLY A 101 1.12 25.20 -7.29
C GLY A 101 2.03 24.02 -7.66
N LYS A 102 1.67 23.22 -8.67
CA LYS A 102 2.53 22.20 -9.29
C LYS A 102 3.06 22.65 -10.65
#